data_AF-A0A225UFR9-F1
#
_entry.id   AF-A0A225UFR9-F1
#
_cell.length_a   1.000
_cell.length_b   1.000
_cell.length_c   1.000
_cell.angle_alpha   90.00
_cell.angle_beta   90.00
_cell.angle_gamma   90.00
#
_symmetry.space_group_name_H-M   'P 1'
#
loop_
_entity.id
_entity.type
_entity.pdbx_description
1 polymer ?
#
loop_
_entity_poly.entity_id
_entity_poly.type
_entity_poly.pdbx_seq_one_letter_code
_entity_poly.pdbx_strand_id
1 'polypeptide(L)'
;MVKLVCAIIGEVGRSAFSVRVDEDDSVDDLKKAIKAEKQNVLNDVDPDELQLFLAKKDGVWLPDDDTLDAMLQSKVDTSAYMKMRASWRLNKTSLFGPNISLGEDVIHVLVVVPEGAGSQAGVTAFP
;
A
#
# COMPACT_ATOMS: atom_id res chain seq x y z
N MET A 1 -14.13 5.49 -11.96
CA MET A 1 -13.42 6.37 -11.00
C MET A 1 -13.83 6.03 -9.57
N VAL A 2 -12.90 5.46 -8.82
CA VAL A 2 -13.04 5.11 -7.41
C VAL A 2 -12.00 5.85 -6.57
N LYS A 3 -12.29 6.01 -5.27
CA LYS A 3 -11.35 6.58 -4.29
C LYS A 3 -10.86 5.46 -3.40
N LEU A 4 -9.57 5.14 -3.49
CA LEU A 4 -8.92 4.18 -2.61
C LEU A 4 -8.16 4.93 -1.53
N VAL A 5 -8.28 4.46 -0.30
CA VAL A 5 -7.44 4.96 0.80
C VAL A 5 -6.23 4.04 0.94
N CYS A 6 -5.05 4.62 0.79
CA CYS A 6 -3.76 3.95 0.81
C CYS A 6 -2.96 4.38 2.04
N ALA A 7 -2.35 3.44 2.75
CA ALA A 7 -1.48 3.69 3.90
C ALA A 7 -0.06 3.21 3.61
N ILE A 8 0.97 3.95 4.01
CA ILE A 8 2.37 3.55 3.82
C ILE A 8 2.91 2.92 5.10
N ILE A 9 3.49 1.73 4.98
CA ILE A 9 4.17 0.98 6.05
C ILE A 9 5.68 1.12 5.84
N GLY A 10 6.41 1.44 6.90
CA GLY A 10 7.87 1.46 6.91
C GLY A 10 8.50 2.85 7.03
N GLU A 11 7.69 3.91 6.99
CA GLU A 11 8.14 5.27 7.32
C GLU A 11 7.39 5.78 8.55
N VAL A 12 8.15 6.29 9.52
CA VAL A 12 7.60 6.88 10.74
C VAL A 12 6.78 8.13 10.37
N GLY A 13 5.47 8.07 10.61
CA GLY A 13 4.59 9.26 10.66
C GLY A 13 3.95 9.72 9.35
N ARG A 14 3.67 8.84 8.39
CA ARG A 14 2.91 9.21 7.18
C ARG A 14 1.56 8.50 7.09
N SER A 15 0.54 9.29 7.39
CA SER A 15 -0.89 8.96 7.40
C SER A 15 -1.40 8.40 6.07
N ALA A 16 -2.53 7.71 6.19
CA ALA A 16 -3.36 7.32 5.07
C ALA A 16 -3.64 8.48 4.11
N PHE A 17 -3.64 8.20 2.81
CA PHE A 17 -3.98 9.18 1.78
C PHE A 17 -5.00 8.59 0.81
N SER A 18 -5.86 9.45 0.29
CA SER A 18 -6.85 9.06 -0.72
C SER A 18 -6.25 9.23 -2.11
N VAL A 19 -6.18 8.16 -2.89
CA VAL A 19 -5.80 8.17 -4.30
C VAL A 19 -7.03 7.91 -5.17
N ARG A 20 -7.12 8.61 -6.30
CA ARG A 20 -8.21 8.41 -7.29
C ARG A 20 -7.67 7.57 -8.42
N VAL A 21 -8.29 6.41 -8.66
CA VAL A 21 -7.94 5.51 -9.76
C VAL A 21 -9.21 5.02 -10.44
N ASP A 22 -9.10 4.46 -11.63
CA ASP A 22 -10.24 3.79 -12.23
C ASP A 22 -10.40 2.36 -11.69
N GLU A 23 -11.60 1.82 -11.82
CA GLU A 23 -11.85 0.42 -11.47
C GLU A 23 -11.21 -0.51 -12.50
N ASP A 24 -11.13 -0.08 -13.76
CA ASP A 24 -10.47 -0.84 -14.82
C ASP A 24 -8.94 -0.89 -14.69
N ASP A 25 -8.37 0.01 -13.87
CA ASP A 25 -6.94 0.11 -13.60
C ASP A 25 -6.37 -1.14 -12.94
N SER A 26 -5.07 -1.33 -13.20
CA SER A 26 -4.29 -2.40 -12.60
C SER A 26 -3.59 -1.94 -11.33
N VAL A 27 -3.14 -2.89 -10.51
CA VAL A 27 -2.33 -2.60 -9.32
C VAL A 27 -1.05 -1.85 -9.69
N ASP A 28 -0.52 -2.09 -10.90
CA ASP A 28 0.59 -1.31 -11.45
C ASP A 28 0.26 0.18 -11.65
N ASP A 29 -0.92 0.49 -12.17
CA ASP A 29 -1.36 1.88 -12.30
C ASP A 29 -1.57 2.52 -10.93
N LEU A 30 -2.14 1.76 -9.99
CA LEU A 30 -2.27 2.19 -8.59
C LEU A 30 -0.91 2.53 -7.97
N LYS A 31 0.13 1.70 -8.19
CA LYS A 31 1.52 2.01 -7.76
C LYS A 31 1.99 3.34 -8.32
N LYS A 32 1.73 3.55 -9.60
CA LYS A 32 2.15 4.75 -10.32
C LYS A 32 1.41 5.99 -9.82
N ALA A 33 0.11 5.87 -9.56
CA ALA A 33 -0.72 6.92 -8.97
C ALA A 33 -0.23 7.27 -7.54
N ILE A 34 0.02 6.27 -6.70
CA ILE A 34 0.61 6.44 -5.36
C ILE A 34 1.97 7.15 -5.45
N LYS A 35 2.84 6.70 -6.36
CA LYS A 35 4.14 7.33 -6.59
C LYS A 35 4.01 8.76 -7.11
N ALA A 36 3.02 9.07 -7.94
CA ALA A 36 2.77 10.44 -8.38
C ALA A 36 2.29 11.33 -7.22
N GLU A 37 1.38 10.82 -6.38
CA GLU A 37 0.81 11.54 -5.22
C GLU A 37 1.86 11.76 -4.10
N LYS A 38 2.73 10.77 -3.90
CA LYS A 38 3.80 10.75 -2.88
C LYS A 38 5.18 10.76 -3.51
N GLN A 39 5.34 11.44 -4.64
CA GLN A 39 6.61 11.47 -5.39
C GLN A 39 7.76 12.00 -4.55
N ASN A 40 7.50 12.95 -3.66
CA ASN A 40 8.51 13.52 -2.77
C ASN A 40 9.03 12.52 -1.73
N VAL A 41 8.26 11.46 -1.47
CA VAL A 41 8.56 10.41 -0.48
C VAL A 41 9.18 9.20 -1.18
N LEU A 42 8.53 8.77 -2.25
CA LEU A 42 8.87 7.60 -3.05
C LEU A 42 9.78 7.96 -4.24
N ASN A 43 10.57 9.03 -4.11
CA ASN A 43 11.47 9.47 -5.17
C ASN A 43 12.63 8.48 -5.32
N ASP A 44 13.14 8.01 -4.19
CA ASP A 44 14.26 7.08 -4.05
C ASP A 44 13.82 5.60 -4.14
N VAL A 45 12.50 5.34 -4.14
CA VAL A 45 11.92 3.99 -4.17
C VAL A 45 11.30 3.72 -5.53
N ASP A 46 11.70 2.62 -6.16
CA ASP A 46 11.10 2.20 -7.42
C ASP A 46 9.66 1.70 -7.21
N PRO A 47 8.72 2.03 -8.12
CA PRO A 47 7.33 1.56 -8.02
C PRO A 47 7.24 0.03 -8.08
N ASP A 48 8.21 -0.62 -8.75
CA ASP A 48 8.35 -2.07 -8.76
C ASP A 48 8.70 -2.65 -7.39
N GLU A 49 9.50 -1.93 -6.60
CA GLU A 49 9.88 -2.33 -5.24
C GLU A 49 8.74 -2.13 -4.23
N LEU A 50 7.82 -1.20 -4.50
CA LEU A 50 6.62 -1.01 -3.68
C LEU A 50 5.77 -2.28 -3.67
N GLN A 51 5.44 -2.75 -2.47
CA GLN A 51 4.58 -3.90 -2.32
C GLN A 51 3.22 -3.45 -1.81
N LEU A 52 2.17 -3.74 -2.58
CA LEU A 52 0.80 -3.42 -2.18
C LEU A 52 0.16 -4.65 -1.56
N PHE A 53 -0.55 -4.45 -0.47
CA PHE A 53 -1.29 -5.45 0.27
C PHE A 53 -2.71 -4.97 0.47
N LEU A 54 -3.66 -5.89 0.38
CA LEU A 54 -5.06 -5.60 0.65
C LEU A 54 -5.21 -5.36 2.16
N ALA A 55 -5.71 -4.20 2.58
CA ALA A 55 -5.95 -3.86 3.99
C ALA A 55 -7.20 -4.53 4.57
N LYS A 56 -7.48 -5.74 4.07
CA LYS A 56 -8.59 -6.59 4.47
C LYS A 56 -8.03 -7.76 5.24
N LYS A 57 -8.29 -7.79 6.54
CA LYS A 57 -7.92 -8.88 7.44
C LYS A 57 -9.16 -9.69 7.78
N ASP A 58 -9.15 -10.97 7.44
CA ASP A 58 -10.26 -11.89 7.74
C ASP A 58 -11.65 -11.44 7.24
N GLY A 59 -11.68 -10.67 6.13
CA GLY A 59 -12.93 -10.12 5.60
C GLY A 59 -13.27 -8.71 6.07
N VAL A 60 -12.52 -8.14 7.02
CA VAL A 60 -12.75 -6.83 7.62
C VAL A 60 -11.67 -5.84 7.16
N TRP A 61 -12.08 -4.64 6.73
CA TRP A 61 -11.16 -3.57 6.34
C TRP A 61 -10.55 -2.89 7.58
N LEU A 62 -9.34 -2.37 7.47
CA LEU A 62 -8.73 -1.59 8.56
C LEU A 62 -9.36 -0.20 8.64
N PRO A 63 -9.89 0.25 9.78
CA PRO A 63 -10.37 1.62 9.95
C PRO A 63 -9.21 2.61 9.94
N ASP A 64 -9.38 3.80 9.33
CA ASP A 64 -8.35 4.87 9.37
C ASP A 64 -8.38 5.67 10.68
N ASP A 65 -8.20 4.96 11.79
CA ASP A 65 -8.19 5.56 13.13
C ASP A 65 -6.75 5.74 13.66
N ASP A 66 -6.57 6.42 14.80
CA ASP A 66 -5.26 6.64 15.44
C ASP A 66 -4.52 5.32 15.75
N THR A 67 -5.30 4.25 15.92
CA THR A 67 -4.79 2.87 16.10
C THR A 67 -3.99 2.41 14.88
N LEU A 68 -4.39 2.85 13.68
CA LEU A 68 -3.72 2.49 12.44
C LEU A 68 -2.34 3.13 12.35
N ASP A 69 -2.20 4.40 12.71
CA ASP A 69 -0.89 5.07 12.80
C ASP A 69 0.04 4.34 13.77
N ALA A 70 -0.47 3.89 14.92
CA ALA A 70 0.29 3.07 15.86
C ALA A 70 0.68 1.70 15.27
N MET A 71 -0.19 1.08 14.47
CA MET A 71 0.11 -0.18 13.76
C MET A 71 1.09 0.00 12.61
N LEU A 72 1.02 1.10 11.85
CA LEU A 72 1.97 1.42 10.79
C LEU A 72 3.36 1.68 11.36
N GLN A 73 3.43 2.31 12.54
CA GLN A 73 4.65 2.46 13.32
C GLN A 73 5.14 1.12 13.90
N SER A 74 4.23 0.28 14.38
CA SER A 74 4.54 -1.03 14.95
C SER A 74 4.55 -2.11 13.86
N LYS A 75 5.69 -2.23 13.16
CA LYS A 75 6.04 -3.29 12.17
C LYS A 75 4.88 -4.24 11.84
N VAL A 76 3.93 -3.77 11.04
CA VAL A 76 2.69 -4.52 10.81
C VAL A 76 3.00 -5.83 10.07
N ASP A 77 2.42 -6.93 10.56
CA ASP A 77 2.51 -8.24 9.93
C ASP A 77 1.79 -8.25 8.58
N THR A 78 2.49 -7.83 7.54
CA THR A 78 2.05 -7.87 6.12
C THR A 78 1.73 -9.29 5.64
N SER A 79 2.19 -10.32 6.38
CA SER A 79 1.88 -11.73 6.19
C SER A 79 0.39 -12.07 6.42
N ALA A 80 -0.28 -11.31 7.29
CA ALA A 80 -1.71 -11.46 7.53
C ALA A 80 -2.58 -10.84 6.42
N TYR A 81 -1.96 -10.10 5.50
CA TYR A 81 -2.63 -9.39 4.43
C TYR A 81 -2.36 -10.04 3.08
N MET A 82 -3.32 -9.88 2.18
CA MET A 82 -3.21 -10.45 0.84
C MET A 82 -2.37 -9.55 -0.05
N LYS A 83 -1.15 -9.99 -0.38
CA LYS A 83 -0.27 -9.27 -1.31
C LYS A 83 -0.92 -9.15 -2.69
N MET A 84 -1.11 -7.92 -3.15
CA MET A 84 -1.63 -7.62 -4.47
C MET A 84 -0.50 -7.77 -5.50
N ARG A 85 -0.82 -8.39 -6.64
CA ARG A 85 0.09 -8.53 -7.78
C ARG A 85 -0.15 -7.38 -8.75
N ALA A 86 0.91 -6.81 -9.33
CA ALA A 86 0.84 -5.74 -10.33
C ALA A 86 -0.11 -6.08 -11.51
N SER A 87 -0.17 -7.36 -11.88
CA SER A 87 -1.02 -7.88 -12.96
C SER A 87 -2.51 -8.03 -12.60
N TRP A 88 -2.91 -7.73 -11.36
CA TRP A 88 -4.32 -7.78 -10.97
C TRP A 88 -5.02 -6.47 -11.29
N ARG A 89 -6.31 -6.56 -11.61
CA ARG A 89 -7.18 -5.41 -11.86
C ARG A 89 -7.95 -5.07 -10.60
N LEU A 90 -8.19 -3.78 -10.37
CA LEU A 90 -8.91 -3.28 -9.21
C LEU A 90 -10.41 -3.63 -9.28
N ASN A 91 -11.01 -3.73 -10.47
CA ASN A 91 -12.40 -4.16 -10.66
C ASN A 91 -12.66 -5.62 -10.30
N LYS A 92 -11.63 -6.37 -9.88
CA LYS A 92 -11.79 -7.78 -9.56
C LYS A 92 -12.67 -7.90 -8.33
N THR A 93 -13.86 -8.45 -8.54
CA THR A 93 -14.91 -8.66 -7.53
C THR A 93 -14.42 -9.50 -6.36
N SER A 94 -13.46 -10.41 -6.58
CA SER A 94 -12.83 -11.20 -5.51
C SER A 94 -11.91 -10.40 -4.59
N LEU A 95 -11.48 -9.19 -4.96
CA LEU A 95 -10.60 -8.35 -4.16
C LEU A 95 -11.41 -7.33 -3.35
N PHE A 96 -12.12 -6.45 -4.05
CA PHE A 96 -12.85 -5.34 -3.44
C PHE A 96 -14.37 -5.54 -3.38
N GLY A 97 -14.88 -6.70 -3.81
CA GLY A 97 -16.33 -6.98 -3.87
C GLY A 97 -17.00 -6.40 -5.12
N PRO A 98 -18.31 -6.65 -5.32
CA PRO A 98 -19.08 -6.05 -6.40
C PRO A 98 -19.12 -4.53 -6.22
N ASN A 99 -18.71 -3.79 -7.26
CA ASN A 99 -18.61 -2.33 -7.29
C ASN A 99 -17.62 -1.72 -6.29
N ILE A 100 -16.54 -2.43 -5.92
CA ILE A 100 -15.48 -1.92 -5.03
C ILE A 100 -16.14 -1.20 -3.84
N SER A 101 -16.90 -1.95 -3.02
CA SER A 101 -17.56 -1.38 -1.82
C SER A 101 -16.48 -0.98 -0.83
N LEU A 102 -15.95 0.21 -1.06
CA LEU A 102 -15.00 0.89 -0.23
C LEU A 102 -15.76 1.31 1.01
N GLY A 103 -15.33 0.87 2.19
CA GLY A 103 -15.88 1.43 3.41
C GLY A 103 -15.62 2.93 3.42
N GLU A 104 -16.57 3.73 3.92
CA GLU A 104 -16.20 5.07 4.40
C GLU A 104 -15.32 4.89 5.65
N ASP A 105 -14.30 5.73 5.78
CA ASP A 105 -13.37 5.72 6.93
C ASP A 105 -12.55 4.42 7.11
N VAL A 106 -12.11 3.79 6.01
CA VAL A 106 -11.23 2.61 6.06
C VAL A 106 -10.07 2.67 5.06
N ILE A 107 -8.95 2.06 5.43
CA ILE A 107 -7.84 1.75 4.57
C ILE A 107 -8.20 0.57 3.67
N HIS A 108 -7.91 0.75 2.39
CA HIS A 108 -8.15 -0.25 1.36
C HIS A 108 -6.86 -0.95 0.95
N VAL A 109 -5.75 -0.21 0.91
CA VAL A 109 -4.47 -0.72 0.43
C VAL A 109 -3.34 -0.28 1.36
N LEU A 110 -2.52 -1.24 1.75
CA LEU A 110 -1.28 -1.02 2.51
C LEU A 110 -0.11 -1.08 1.54
N VAL A 111 0.72 -0.05 1.56
CA VAL A 111 1.88 0.14 0.70
C VAL A 111 3.10 -0.06 1.55
N VAL A 112 3.81 -1.16 1.36
CA VAL A 112 5.04 -1.45 2.09
C VAL A 112 6.22 -0.97 1.25
N VAL A 113 7.02 -0.11 1.87
CA VAL A 113 8.32 0.29 1.33
C VAL A 113 9.36 -0.66 1.93
N PRO A 114 10.10 -1.44 1.12
CA PRO A 114 11.20 -2.23 1.65
C PRO A 114 12.27 -1.27 2.22
N GLU A 115 12.63 -1.50 3.48
CA GLU A 115 13.76 -0.82 4.13
C GLU A 115 15.05 -1.29 3.46
N GLY A 116 15.44 -0.61 2.37
CA GLY A 116 16.58 -1.02 1.54
C GLY A 116 16.81 -0.22 0.25
N ALA A 117 15.85 0.60 -0.20
CA ALA A 117 16.02 1.38 -1.43
C ALA A 117 16.97 2.59 -1.26
N GLY A 118 17.18 3.07 -0.03
CA GLY A 118 18.16 4.11 0.28
C GLY A 118 19.54 3.54 0.60
N SER A 119 20.31 3.21 -0.43
CA SER A 119 21.77 3.04 -0.39
C SER A 119 22.35 2.09 0.70
N GLN A 120 22.68 0.86 0.31
CA GLN A 120 23.90 0.22 0.79
C GLN A 120 24.87 -0.01 -0.36
N ALA A 121 25.56 1.07 -0.74
CA ALA A 121 26.94 0.94 -1.22
C ALA A 121 27.85 0.91 0.02
N GLY A 122 28.44 -0.26 0.34
CA GLY A 122 29.68 -0.35 1.12
C GLY A 122 29.73 -1.37 2.26
N VAL A 123 30.37 -2.52 1.97
CA VAL A 123 31.29 -3.38 2.79
C VAL A 123 30.82 -3.87 4.19
N THR A 124 30.98 -5.14 4.59
CA THR A 124 32.25 -5.84 4.87
C THR A 124 32.10 -7.37 4.90
N ALA A 125 33.24 -8.06 4.99
CA ALA A 125 33.57 -9.43 4.58
C ALA A 125 33.40 -10.56 5.65
N PHE A 126 33.76 -11.78 5.22
CA PHE A 126 34.18 -13.00 5.97
C PHE A 126 33.12 -14.09 6.27
N PRO A 127 33.48 -15.39 6.36
CA PRO A 127 34.76 -16.00 6.82
C PRO A 127 35.77 -16.45 5.74
#